data_AF-A0A382DZI1-F1
#
_entry.id   AF-A0A382DZI1-F1
#
_cell.length_a   1.000
_cell.length_b   1.000
_cell.length_c   1.000
_cell.angle_alpha   90.00
_cell.angle_beta   90.00
_cell.angle_gamma   90.00
#
_symmetry.space_group_name_H-M   'P 1'
#
loop_
_entity.id
_entity.type
_entity.pdbx_description
1 polymer ?
#
loop_
_entity_poly.entity_id
_entity_poly.type
_entity_poly.pdbx_seq_one_letter_code
_entity_poly.pdbx_strand_id
1 'polypeptide(L)'
;GEIGSSLYKIYEDANYTNLIKYDPFQNLNDCLCKCKIVNVCIPFFGLEKFCNAIKLLKLKPNTYLIIQSTIGVGTCDLIQKELDLIVIQSPVRGVHPNLSEGMLIFDKYMGISEKYYKDIKIKDFMKNHLIDLNMKPIICKAKESELAKVVSTTLYGINIAAVNDVYLMCKKHNVDFDIVFTTWQKGYNDGYTKLGKSNVCRPILTPIKKNKDGKQLIGGHCVIPNSVILKNMGHHDMADYVLRYADESNKKHITGAKH
;
A
#
# COMPACT_ATOMS: atom_id res chain seq x y z
N GLY A 1 -8.43 1.54 12.57
CA GLY A 1 -8.01 0.45 11.65
C GLY A 1 -6.57 -0.01 11.91
N GLU A 2 -6.15 -1.10 11.28
CA GLU A 2 -4.84 -1.77 11.51
C GLU A 2 -3.63 -0.84 11.29
N ILE A 3 -3.63 -0.06 10.20
CA ILE A 3 -2.53 0.87 9.89
C ILE A 3 -2.44 1.98 10.94
N GLY A 4 -3.56 2.66 11.21
CA GLY A 4 -3.56 3.80 12.14
C GLY A 4 -3.18 3.40 13.57
N SER A 5 -3.64 2.24 14.03
CA SER A 5 -3.26 1.71 15.35
C SER A 5 -1.79 1.30 15.43
N SER A 6 -1.26 0.66 14.39
CA SER A 6 0.16 0.30 14.32
C SER A 6 1.05 1.54 14.28
N LEU A 7 0.65 2.56 13.52
CA LEU A 7 1.40 3.81 13.46
C LEU A 7 1.33 4.55 14.81
N TYR A 8 0.16 4.62 15.44
CA TYR A 8 0.00 5.22 16.76
C TYR A 8 0.95 4.60 17.78
N LYS A 9 1.06 3.26 17.79
CA LYS A 9 2.01 2.55 18.64
C LYS A 9 3.46 3.00 18.41
N ILE A 10 3.89 3.18 17.15
CA ILE A 10 5.26 3.65 16.86
C ILE A 10 5.51 5.05 17.44
N TYR A 11 4.53 5.95 17.36
CA TYR A 11 4.66 7.27 17.98
C TYR A 11 4.71 7.19 19.51
N GLU A 12 3.91 6.32 20.13
CA GLU A 12 3.95 6.07 21.58
C GLU A 12 5.31 5.52 22.01
N ASP A 13 5.83 4.52 21.30
CA ASP A 13 7.14 3.90 21.55
C ASP A 13 8.30 4.92 21.39
N ALA A 14 8.11 5.94 20.55
CA ALA A 14 9.02 7.07 20.39
C ALA A 14 8.78 8.22 21.40
N ASN A 15 7.96 8.01 22.43
CA ASN A 15 7.64 8.97 23.50
C ASN A 15 6.95 10.27 23.03
N TYR A 16 6.21 10.25 21.93
CA TYR A 16 5.37 11.39 21.57
C TYR A 16 4.16 11.48 22.52
N THR A 17 4.04 12.58 23.25
CA THR A 17 2.98 12.75 24.28
C THR A 17 1.71 13.43 23.77
N ASN A 18 1.79 14.16 22.65
CA ASN A 18 0.68 14.93 22.08
C ASN A 18 0.04 14.20 20.89
N LEU A 19 -0.43 12.97 21.11
CA LEU A 19 -1.03 12.13 20.06
C LEU A 19 -2.56 12.15 20.13
N ILE A 20 -3.19 12.49 19.00
CA ILE A 20 -4.65 12.52 18.86
C ILE A 20 -5.08 11.38 17.92
N LYS A 21 -6.12 10.63 18.31
CA LYS A 21 -6.81 9.68 17.42
C LYS A 21 -8.10 10.32 16.92
N TYR A 22 -8.32 10.26 15.62
CA TYR A 22 -9.56 10.71 14.99
C TYR A 22 -10.13 9.58 14.14
N ASP A 23 -11.31 9.11 14.53
CA ASP A 23 -12.10 8.09 13.83
C ASP A 23 -13.58 8.26 14.24
N PRO A 24 -14.39 8.95 13.42
CA PRO A 24 -15.78 9.24 13.77
C PRO A 24 -16.63 7.98 13.89
N PHE A 25 -16.28 6.87 13.23
CA PHE A 25 -16.98 5.60 13.35
C PHE A 25 -16.72 4.90 14.69
N GLN A 26 -15.68 5.31 15.41
CA GLN A 26 -15.38 4.87 16.77
C GLN A 26 -15.72 5.95 17.82
N ASN A 27 -16.45 7.00 17.42
CA ASN A 27 -16.75 8.16 18.27
C ASN A 27 -15.51 8.93 18.76
N LEU A 28 -14.38 8.83 18.05
CA LEU A 28 -13.15 9.58 18.32
C LEU A 28 -13.16 10.85 17.46
N ASN A 29 -13.62 11.97 18.03
CA ASN A 29 -13.95 13.19 17.29
C ASN A 29 -13.13 14.43 17.71
N ASP A 30 -11.90 14.22 18.18
CA ASP A 30 -11.03 15.32 18.61
C ASP A 30 -10.71 16.33 17.49
N CYS A 31 -10.46 17.60 17.87
CA CYS A 31 -10.08 18.64 16.91
C CYS A 31 -8.66 18.43 16.39
N LEU A 32 -8.52 18.22 15.08
CA LEU A 32 -7.22 18.16 14.41
C LEU A 32 -6.58 19.53 14.17
N CYS A 33 -7.28 20.62 14.50
CA CYS A 33 -6.90 22.01 14.24
C CYS A 33 -5.58 22.47 14.90
N LYS A 34 -5.05 21.74 15.88
CA LYS A 34 -3.76 22.04 16.53
C LYS A 34 -2.63 21.10 16.07
N CYS A 35 -2.94 20.11 15.24
CA CYS A 35 -1.95 19.14 14.77
C CYS A 35 -1.07 19.75 13.68
N LYS A 36 0.26 19.73 13.89
CA LYS A 36 1.24 20.11 12.85
C LYS A 36 1.38 19.01 11.78
N ILE A 37 1.24 17.76 12.19
CA ILE A 37 1.32 16.56 11.34
C ILE A 37 0.02 15.79 11.52
N VAL A 38 -0.60 15.38 10.41
CA VAL A 38 -1.80 14.54 10.40
C VAL A 38 -1.56 13.33 9.51
N ASN A 39 -1.58 12.14 10.11
CA ASN A 39 -1.45 10.88 9.39
C ASN A 39 -2.83 10.37 8.95
N VAL A 40 -3.06 10.23 7.65
CA VAL A 40 -4.32 9.74 7.08
C VAL A 40 -4.20 8.25 6.79
N CYS A 41 -5.01 7.45 7.50
CA CYS A 41 -5.01 5.99 7.42
C CYS A 41 -6.38 5.42 7.04
N ILE A 42 -7.14 6.14 6.20
CA ILE A 42 -8.50 5.75 5.79
C ILE A 42 -8.48 4.99 4.44
N PRO A 43 -9.46 4.12 4.16
CA PRO A 43 -9.53 3.43 2.87
C PRO A 43 -9.66 4.39 1.68
N PHE A 44 -9.10 3.99 0.54
CA PHE A 44 -9.23 4.72 -0.72
C PHE A 44 -10.32 4.09 -1.59
N PHE A 45 -11.53 4.68 -1.55
CA PHE A 45 -12.69 4.23 -2.33
C PHE A 45 -12.91 5.02 -3.63
N GLY A 46 -11.86 5.68 -4.12
CA GLY A 46 -11.90 6.59 -5.26
C GLY A 46 -11.47 8.00 -4.88
N LEU A 47 -10.97 8.72 -5.88
CA LEU A 47 -10.34 10.03 -5.73
C LEU A 47 -11.28 11.05 -5.09
N GLU A 48 -12.49 11.21 -5.62
CA GLU A 48 -13.46 12.21 -5.15
C GLU A 48 -13.82 12.02 -3.67
N LYS A 49 -14.21 10.79 -3.30
CA LYS A 49 -14.56 10.45 -1.92
C LYS A 49 -13.39 10.68 -0.96
N PHE A 50 -12.18 10.32 -1.39
CA PHE A 50 -10.99 10.52 -0.58
C PHE A 50 -10.68 12.01 -0.39
N CYS A 51 -10.67 12.81 -1.46
CA CYS A 51 -10.48 14.26 -1.38
C CYS A 51 -11.54 14.94 -0.50
N ASN A 52 -12.80 14.55 -0.62
CA ASN A 52 -13.89 15.08 0.22
C ASN A 52 -13.67 14.74 1.69
N ALA A 53 -13.24 13.51 2.01
CA ALA A 53 -12.89 13.12 3.37
C ALA A 53 -11.76 13.99 3.95
N ILE A 54 -10.72 14.30 3.15
CA ILE A 54 -9.64 15.21 3.59
C ILE A 54 -10.16 16.62 3.85
N LYS A 55 -11.01 17.18 2.96
CA LYS A 55 -11.60 18.52 3.12
C LYS A 55 -12.39 18.65 4.43
N LEU A 56 -13.11 17.60 4.82
CA LEU A 56 -13.91 17.59 6.05
C LEU A 56 -13.06 17.69 7.33
N LEU A 57 -11.76 17.40 7.27
CA LEU A 57 -10.85 17.53 8.42
C LEU A 57 -10.57 18.99 8.81
N LYS A 58 -10.82 19.96 7.92
CA LYS A 58 -10.63 21.42 8.15
C LYS A 58 -9.28 21.76 8.78
N LEU A 59 -8.22 21.17 8.24
CA LEU A 59 -6.86 21.36 8.74
C LEU A 59 -6.36 22.78 8.49
N LYS A 60 -5.45 23.26 9.36
CA LYS A 60 -4.88 24.61 9.22
C LYS A 60 -3.91 24.68 8.04
N PRO A 61 -3.74 25.88 7.45
CA PRO A 61 -2.68 26.15 6.47
C PRO A 61 -1.31 25.62 6.92
N ASN A 62 -0.53 25.09 5.98
CA ASN A 62 0.81 24.53 6.15
C ASN A 62 0.89 23.30 7.09
N THR A 63 -0.23 22.65 7.40
CA THR A 63 -0.24 21.35 8.09
C THR A 63 0.37 20.27 7.19
N TYR A 64 1.24 19.42 7.75
CA TYR A 64 1.82 18.27 7.05
C TYR A 64 0.79 17.13 7.01
N LEU A 65 0.18 16.91 5.85
CA LEU A 65 -0.78 15.84 5.62
C LEU A 65 -0.04 14.61 5.06
N ILE A 66 0.17 13.60 5.90
CA ILE A 66 0.88 12.38 5.52
C ILE A 66 -0.13 11.28 5.22
N ILE A 67 -0.30 10.95 3.95
CA ILE A 67 -1.22 9.91 3.49
C ILE A 67 -0.53 8.55 3.56
N GLN A 68 -0.96 7.71 4.50
CA GLN A 68 -0.46 6.34 4.71
C GLN A 68 -1.20 5.33 3.80
N SER A 69 -2.40 5.70 3.36
CA SER A 69 -3.26 4.90 2.48
C SER A 69 -2.62 4.67 1.11
N THR A 70 -2.90 3.51 0.51
CA THR A 70 -2.65 3.33 -0.93
C THR A 70 -3.67 4.17 -1.70
N ILE A 71 -3.21 5.05 -2.58
CA ILE A 71 -4.02 5.97 -3.38
C ILE A 71 -3.61 5.90 -4.85
N GLY A 72 -4.43 6.45 -5.74
CA GLY A 72 -4.10 6.56 -7.16
C GLY A 72 -3.03 7.62 -7.43
N VAL A 73 -2.30 7.49 -8.54
CA VAL A 73 -1.22 8.42 -8.91
C VAL A 73 -1.78 9.81 -9.21
N GLY A 74 -1.12 10.84 -8.68
CA GLY A 74 -1.50 12.24 -8.76
C GLY A 74 -2.45 12.72 -7.66
N THR A 75 -2.91 11.83 -6.77
CA THR A 75 -3.86 12.20 -5.70
C THR A 75 -3.28 13.27 -4.77
N CYS A 76 -2.02 13.13 -4.34
CA CYS A 76 -1.37 14.12 -3.49
C CYS A 76 -1.29 15.51 -4.15
N ASP A 77 -0.92 15.56 -5.44
CA ASP A 77 -0.81 16.82 -6.19
C ASP A 77 -2.17 17.51 -6.34
N LEU A 78 -3.26 16.75 -6.49
CA LEU A 78 -4.61 17.29 -6.59
C LEU A 78 -5.07 17.89 -5.26
N ILE A 79 -4.91 17.14 -4.16
CA ILE A 79 -5.22 17.65 -2.80
C ILE A 79 -4.42 18.93 -2.53
N GLN A 80 -3.14 18.94 -2.91
CA GLN A 80 -2.25 20.08 -2.72
C GLN A 80 -2.68 21.34 -3.49
N LYS A 81 -3.31 21.18 -4.66
CA LYS A 81 -3.81 22.31 -5.45
C LYS A 81 -5.04 22.96 -4.81
N GLU A 82 -5.87 22.15 -4.16
CA GLU A 82 -7.14 22.59 -3.58
C GLU A 82 -7.02 23.09 -2.14
N LEU A 83 -6.01 22.60 -1.40
CA LEU A 83 -5.83 22.88 0.02
C LEU A 83 -4.43 23.41 0.30
N ASP A 84 -4.32 24.40 1.18
CA ASP A 84 -3.03 24.95 1.62
C ASP A 84 -2.35 24.06 2.67
N LEU A 85 -2.13 22.80 2.33
CA LEU A 85 -1.47 21.80 3.17
C LEU A 85 -0.10 21.44 2.58
N ILE A 86 0.78 20.79 3.32
CA ILE A 86 1.98 20.15 2.76
C ILE A 86 1.64 18.67 2.61
N VAL A 87 1.31 18.25 1.39
CA VAL A 87 0.81 16.90 1.14
C VAL A 87 1.94 15.93 0.82
N ILE A 88 2.01 14.84 1.57
CA ILE A 88 3.04 13.82 1.47
C ILE A 88 2.37 12.46 1.40
N GLN A 89 2.81 11.59 0.50
CA GLN A 89 2.44 10.20 0.53
C GLN A 89 3.51 9.38 1.26
N SER A 90 3.08 8.49 2.14
CA SER A 90 3.97 7.55 2.83
C SER A 90 3.34 6.16 2.91
N PRO A 91 3.20 5.45 1.77
CA PRO A 91 2.46 4.19 1.73
C PRO A 91 3.08 3.14 2.66
N VAL A 92 2.24 2.36 3.32
CA VAL A 92 2.71 1.34 4.27
C VAL A 92 3.19 0.07 3.56
N ARG A 93 4.32 -0.47 4.02
CA ARG A 93 4.83 -1.80 3.67
C ARG A 93 4.87 -2.65 4.95
N GLY A 94 4.55 -3.93 4.81
CA GLY A 94 4.41 -4.85 5.93
C GLY A 94 3.15 -5.70 5.81
N VAL A 95 2.99 -6.63 6.75
CA VAL A 95 1.86 -7.54 6.82
C VAL A 95 1.33 -7.56 8.25
N HIS A 96 0.00 -7.51 8.41
CA HIS A 96 -0.64 -7.69 9.71
C HIS A 96 -0.43 -9.15 10.19
N PRO A 97 -0.13 -9.40 11.49
CA PRO A 97 -0.18 -8.47 12.62
C PRO A 97 1.07 -7.61 12.86
N ASN A 98 2.17 -7.85 12.14
CA ASN A 98 3.47 -7.22 12.40
C ASN A 98 3.66 -5.89 11.64
N LEU A 99 2.61 -5.08 11.51
CA LEU A 99 2.67 -3.83 10.74
C LEU A 99 3.60 -2.79 11.36
N SER A 100 3.64 -2.69 12.69
CA SER A 100 4.54 -1.75 13.39
C SER A 100 6.01 -2.08 13.12
N GLU A 101 6.38 -3.35 13.32
CA GLU A 101 7.71 -3.86 13.02
C GLU A 101 8.05 -3.70 11.52
N GLY A 102 7.10 -4.01 10.63
CA GLY A 102 7.27 -3.82 9.20
C GLY A 102 7.61 -2.38 8.82
N MET A 103 6.96 -1.38 9.45
CA MET A 103 7.26 0.03 9.21
C MET A 103 8.64 0.48 9.71
N LEU A 104 9.24 -0.24 10.67
CA LEU A 104 10.61 0.00 11.15
C LEU A 104 11.67 -0.76 10.33
N ILE A 105 11.33 -1.95 9.82
CA ILE A 105 12.23 -2.78 9.01
C ILE A 105 12.41 -2.21 7.60
N PHE A 106 11.30 -1.93 6.91
CA PHE A 106 11.31 -1.50 5.52
C PHE A 106 11.62 -0.01 5.39
N ASP A 107 12.26 0.36 4.27
CA ASP A 107 12.40 1.76 3.89
C ASP A 107 11.03 2.43 3.77
N LYS A 108 10.90 3.58 4.44
CA LYS A 108 9.69 4.38 4.53
C LYS A 108 9.77 5.54 3.56
N TYR A 109 9.02 5.39 2.47
CA TYR A 109 8.94 6.41 1.43
C TYR A 109 8.21 7.65 1.93
N MET A 110 8.68 8.81 1.52
CA MET A 110 8.08 10.12 1.73
C MET A 110 8.01 10.85 0.39
N GLY A 111 6.94 10.59 -0.32
CA GLY A 111 6.64 11.21 -1.60
C GLY A 111 6.05 12.59 -1.38
N ILE A 112 6.85 13.63 -1.55
CA ILE A 112 6.42 15.03 -1.38
C ILE A 112 5.70 15.49 -2.66
N SER A 113 4.57 16.19 -2.52
CA SER A 113 3.84 16.76 -3.66
C SER A 113 4.71 17.69 -4.51
N GLU A 114 4.38 17.82 -5.80
CA GLU A 114 5.24 18.53 -6.77
C GLU A 114 5.50 19.98 -6.35
N LYS A 115 4.52 20.67 -5.75
CA LYS A 115 4.64 22.05 -5.26
C LYS A 115 5.81 22.22 -4.28
N TYR A 116 6.00 21.25 -3.39
CA TYR A 116 6.98 21.33 -2.29
C TYR A 116 8.20 20.42 -2.49
N TYR A 117 8.25 19.63 -3.57
CA TYR A 117 9.35 18.69 -3.78
C TYR A 117 10.72 19.36 -3.90
N LYS A 118 10.83 20.64 -4.26
CA LYS A 118 12.12 21.36 -4.29
C LYS A 118 12.48 22.04 -2.97
N ASP A 119 11.58 22.05 -1.99
CA ASP A 119 11.81 22.69 -0.70
C ASP A 119 12.68 21.80 0.21
N ILE A 120 13.90 22.27 0.49
CA ILE A 120 14.87 21.55 1.32
C ILE A 120 14.44 21.48 2.79
N LYS A 121 13.77 22.51 3.31
CA LYS A 121 13.34 22.55 4.71
C LYS A 121 12.25 21.53 4.98
N ILE A 122 11.33 21.35 4.03
CA ILE A 122 10.29 20.31 4.09
C ILE A 122 10.91 18.93 4.02
N LYS A 123 11.88 18.71 3.13
CA LYS A 123 12.61 17.43 3.03
C LYS A 123 13.32 17.07 4.32
N ASP A 124 14.08 18.01 4.87
CA ASP A 124 14.87 17.79 6.09
C ASP A 124 13.96 17.57 7.30
N PHE A 125 12.91 18.38 7.44
CA PHE A 125 11.92 18.20 8.51
C PHE A 125 11.29 16.81 8.46
N MET A 126 10.86 16.36 7.29
CA MET A 126 10.23 15.05 7.11
C MET A 126 11.21 13.90 7.32
N LYS A 127 12.44 14.04 6.82
CA LYS A 127 13.51 13.06 7.01
C LYS A 127 13.81 12.87 8.50
N ASN A 128 14.03 13.96 9.22
CA ASN A 128 14.34 13.91 10.65
C ASN A 128 13.16 13.36 11.45
N HIS A 129 11.93 13.79 11.14
CA HIS A 129 10.72 13.28 11.78
C HIS A 129 10.59 11.74 11.70
N LEU A 130 10.94 11.13 10.56
CA LEU A 130 10.94 9.67 10.45
C LEU A 130 12.12 8.99 11.15
N ILE A 131 13.30 9.62 11.16
CA ILE A 131 14.46 9.11 11.89
C ILE A 131 14.18 9.08 13.40
N ASP A 132 13.54 10.14 13.92
CA ASP A 132 13.14 10.22 15.33
C ASP A 132 12.12 9.13 15.72
N LEU A 133 11.36 8.62 14.73
CA LEU A 133 10.47 7.46 14.87
C LEU A 133 11.17 6.11 14.61
N ASN A 134 12.50 6.09 14.51
CA ASN A 134 13.32 4.92 14.18
C ASN A 134 12.98 4.27 12.81
N MET A 135 12.44 5.04 11.86
CA MET A 135 12.19 4.60 10.49
C MET A 135 13.34 4.96 9.55
N LYS A 136 13.37 4.32 8.38
CA LYS A 136 14.41 4.51 7.35
C LYS A 136 13.86 5.35 6.19
N PRO A 137 14.03 6.69 6.19
CA PRO A 137 13.35 7.55 5.23
C PRO A 137 13.95 7.48 3.82
N ILE A 138 13.07 7.45 2.80
CA ILE A 138 13.41 7.67 1.40
C ILE A 138 12.59 8.83 0.87
N ILE A 139 13.25 9.91 0.47
CA ILE A 139 12.59 11.09 -0.12
C ILE A 139 12.40 10.85 -1.61
N CYS A 140 11.18 11.09 -2.11
CA CYS A 140 10.85 11.00 -3.53
C CYS A 140 9.73 12.01 -3.87
N LYS A 141 9.29 12.05 -5.13
CA LYS A 141 8.04 12.72 -5.51
C LYS A 141 6.84 11.87 -5.08
N ALA A 142 5.72 12.51 -4.75
CA ALA A 142 4.48 11.82 -4.40
C ALA A 142 4.06 10.79 -5.46
N LYS A 143 4.07 11.18 -6.73
CA LYS A 143 3.73 10.29 -7.86
C LYS A 143 4.58 9.02 -7.93
N GLU A 144 5.85 9.11 -7.54
CA GLU A 144 6.77 7.97 -7.56
C GLU A 144 6.37 6.95 -6.49
N SER A 145 6.11 7.39 -5.25
CA SER A 145 5.65 6.48 -4.20
C SER A 145 4.22 5.98 -4.45
N GLU A 146 3.36 6.78 -5.09
CA GLU A 146 1.97 6.41 -5.39
C GLU A 146 1.96 5.24 -6.35
N LEU A 147 2.74 5.38 -7.43
CA LEU A 147 2.91 4.33 -8.43
C LEU A 147 3.64 3.12 -7.85
N ALA A 148 4.73 3.33 -7.10
CA ALA A 148 5.53 2.24 -6.55
C ALA A 148 4.70 1.30 -5.67
N LYS A 149 3.80 1.83 -4.82
CA LYS A 149 2.95 1.00 -3.95
C LYS A 149 1.96 0.16 -4.75
N VAL A 150 1.30 0.77 -5.73
CA VAL A 150 0.29 0.11 -6.57
C VAL A 150 0.95 -0.97 -7.43
N VAL A 151 2.07 -0.65 -8.09
CA VAL A 151 2.83 -1.59 -8.94
C VAL A 151 3.37 -2.75 -8.11
N SER A 152 4.06 -2.46 -6.99
CA SER A 152 4.64 -3.50 -6.12
C SER A 152 3.60 -4.51 -5.66
N THR A 153 2.43 -4.03 -5.22
CA THR A 153 1.36 -4.91 -4.74
C THR A 153 0.72 -5.70 -5.89
N THR A 154 0.57 -5.08 -7.06
CA THR A 154 0.00 -5.76 -8.24
C THR A 154 0.94 -6.85 -8.75
N LEU A 155 2.25 -6.59 -8.86
CA LEU A 155 3.23 -7.60 -9.26
C LEU A 155 3.23 -8.80 -8.29
N TYR A 156 3.07 -8.54 -6.98
CA TYR A 156 2.86 -9.63 -6.02
C TYR A 156 1.56 -10.40 -6.28
N GLY A 157 0.46 -9.71 -6.59
CA GLY A 157 -0.80 -10.33 -7.00
C GLY A 157 -0.68 -11.18 -8.27
N ILE A 158 0.09 -10.73 -9.27
CA ILE A 158 0.36 -11.49 -10.49
C ILE A 158 1.10 -12.78 -10.14
N ASN A 159 2.12 -12.72 -9.28
CA ASN A 159 2.82 -13.92 -8.83
C ASN A 159 1.87 -14.91 -8.14
N ILE A 160 0.97 -14.43 -7.27
CA ILE A 160 -0.03 -15.30 -6.63
C ILE A 160 -0.95 -15.96 -7.67
N ALA A 161 -1.48 -15.15 -8.60
CA ALA A 161 -2.38 -15.62 -9.66
C ALA A 161 -1.69 -16.64 -10.58
N ALA A 162 -0.44 -16.37 -10.99
CA ALA A 162 0.34 -17.25 -11.85
C ALA A 162 0.68 -18.58 -11.15
N VAL A 163 1.05 -18.55 -9.87
CA VAL A 163 1.29 -19.78 -9.09
C VAL A 163 0.01 -20.61 -8.97
N ASN A 164 -1.14 -19.96 -8.84
CA ASN A 164 -2.42 -20.67 -8.85
C ASN A 164 -2.75 -21.26 -10.23
N ASP A 165 -2.47 -20.55 -11.33
CA ASP A 165 -2.58 -21.09 -12.68
C ASP A 165 -1.69 -22.35 -12.84
N VAL A 166 -0.45 -22.32 -12.33
CA VAL A 166 0.46 -23.48 -12.32
C VAL A 166 -0.13 -24.66 -11.55
N TYR A 167 -0.74 -24.42 -10.39
CA TYR A 167 -1.44 -25.45 -9.65
C TYR A 167 -2.58 -26.09 -10.45
N LEU A 168 -3.40 -25.28 -11.13
CA LEU A 168 -4.47 -25.78 -11.99
C LEU A 168 -3.93 -26.58 -13.18
N MET A 169 -2.81 -26.15 -13.77
CA MET A 169 -2.10 -26.92 -14.81
C MET A 169 -1.63 -28.28 -14.28
N CYS A 170 -1.04 -28.32 -13.08
CA CYS A 170 -0.62 -29.58 -12.45
C CYS A 170 -1.81 -30.54 -12.27
N LYS A 171 -2.96 -30.04 -11.79
CA LYS A 171 -4.19 -30.83 -11.65
C LYS A 171 -4.68 -31.36 -13.01
N LYS A 172 -4.64 -30.55 -14.06
CA LYS A 172 -5.04 -30.95 -15.42
C LYS A 172 -4.14 -32.07 -15.98
N HIS A 173 -2.84 -31.99 -15.73
CA HIS A 173 -1.85 -32.95 -16.23
C HIS A 173 -1.61 -34.14 -15.28
N ASN A 174 -2.30 -34.18 -14.13
CA ASN A 174 -2.11 -35.20 -13.09
C ASN A 174 -0.65 -35.33 -12.63
N VAL A 175 0.02 -34.19 -12.41
CA VAL A 175 1.39 -34.11 -11.88
C VAL A 175 1.42 -33.41 -10.52
N ASP A 176 2.46 -33.67 -9.74
CA ASP A 176 2.64 -33.08 -8.42
C ASP A 176 3.13 -31.63 -8.49
N PHE A 177 2.35 -30.70 -7.91
CA PHE A 177 2.68 -29.29 -7.83
C PHE A 177 3.98 -29.04 -7.05
N ASP A 178 4.24 -29.81 -5.98
CA ASP A 178 5.45 -29.60 -5.18
C ASP A 178 6.72 -29.98 -5.93
N ILE A 179 6.64 -30.92 -6.86
CA ILE A 179 7.75 -31.23 -7.76
C ILE A 179 7.86 -30.15 -8.85
N VAL A 180 6.75 -29.84 -9.54
CA VAL A 180 6.73 -28.94 -10.70
C VAL A 180 7.10 -27.50 -10.35
N PHE A 181 6.65 -27.00 -9.20
CA PHE A 181 6.85 -25.61 -8.79
C PHE A 181 7.78 -25.50 -7.59
N THR A 182 7.38 -26.04 -6.42
CA THR A 182 8.07 -25.75 -5.14
C THR A 182 9.53 -26.21 -5.16
N THR A 183 9.78 -27.47 -5.48
CA THR A 183 11.10 -28.09 -5.47
C THR A 183 11.97 -27.55 -6.61
N TRP A 184 11.41 -27.47 -7.82
CA TRP A 184 12.10 -26.90 -8.98
C TRP A 184 12.56 -25.45 -8.72
N GLN A 185 11.66 -24.61 -8.18
CA GLN A 185 11.97 -23.19 -7.96
C GLN A 185 12.98 -22.97 -6.84
N LYS A 186 12.97 -23.82 -5.79
CA LYS A 186 14.04 -23.83 -4.76
C LYS A 186 15.40 -24.12 -5.39
N GLY A 187 15.51 -25.20 -6.16
CA GLY A 187 16.76 -25.54 -6.85
C GLY A 187 17.23 -24.46 -7.82
N TYR A 188 16.31 -23.85 -8.57
CA TYR A 188 16.58 -22.69 -9.43
C TYR A 188 17.16 -21.52 -8.63
N ASN A 189 16.50 -21.09 -7.56
CA ASN A 189 16.93 -19.95 -6.75
C ASN A 189 18.28 -20.21 -6.06
N ASP A 190 18.48 -21.41 -5.53
CA ASP A 190 19.74 -21.82 -4.90
C ASP A 190 20.89 -21.80 -5.91
N GLY A 191 20.65 -22.31 -7.13
CA GLY A 191 21.61 -22.27 -8.22
C GLY A 191 22.00 -20.84 -8.60
N TYR A 192 21.03 -19.96 -8.84
CA TYR A 192 21.31 -18.57 -9.20
C TYR A 192 21.95 -17.77 -8.07
N THR A 193 21.60 -18.06 -6.81
CA THR A 193 22.26 -17.45 -5.64
C THR A 193 23.76 -17.82 -5.61
N LYS A 194 24.09 -19.10 -5.79
CA LYS A 194 25.49 -19.57 -5.85
C LYS A 194 26.28 -19.00 -7.02
N LEU A 195 25.61 -18.70 -8.13
CA LEU A 195 26.19 -18.03 -9.29
C LEU A 195 26.31 -16.50 -9.12
N GLY A 196 25.98 -15.95 -7.95
CA GLY A 196 26.02 -14.51 -7.70
C GLY A 196 24.93 -13.72 -8.45
N LYS A 197 23.84 -14.39 -8.86
CA LYS A 197 22.75 -13.84 -9.70
C LYS A 197 21.41 -13.83 -8.94
N SER A 198 21.39 -13.27 -7.73
CA SER A 198 20.16 -13.22 -6.91
C SER A 198 19.03 -12.40 -7.54
N ASN A 199 19.33 -11.50 -8.47
CA ASN A 199 18.36 -10.65 -9.17
C ASN A 199 17.34 -11.40 -10.03
N VAL A 200 17.59 -12.67 -10.36
CA VAL A 200 16.61 -13.51 -11.10
C VAL A 200 15.88 -14.51 -10.21
N CYS A 201 16.17 -14.51 -8.90
CA CYS A 201 15.43 -15.34 -7.95
C CYS A 201 13.95 -14.98 -7.96
N ARG A 202 13.10 -16.01 -7.87
CA ARG A 202 11.65 -15.87 -7.98
C ARG A 202 10.98 -16.18 -6.65
N PRO A 203 9.84 -15.57 -6.33
CA PRO A 203 9.13 -15.89 -5.10
C PRO A 203 8.65 -17.34 -5.11
N ILE A 204 8.84 -18.03 -3.99
CA ILE A 204 8.31 -19.39 -3.77
C ILE A 204 7.02 -19.22 -2.98
N LEU A 205 5.88 -19.24 -3.69
CA LEU A 205 4.54 -19.06 -3.12
C LEU A 205 3.77 -20.38 -3.10
N THR A 206 2.70 -20.43 -2.31
CA THR A 206 1.76 -21.55 -2.28
C THR A 206 0.52 -21.25 -3.13
N PRO A 207 -0.15 -22.28 -3.69
CA PRO A 207 -1.43 -22.11 -4.37
C PRO A 207 -2.49 -21.49 -3.44
N ILE A 208 -3.47 -20.83 -4.04
CA ILE A 208 -4.58 -20.24 -3.29
C ILE A 208 -5.44 -21.38 -2.72
N LYS A 209 -5.68 -21.36 -1.41
CA LYS A 209 -6.59 -22.32 -0.77
C LYS A 209 -8.04 -22.04 -1.19
N LYS A 210 -8.83 -23.10 -1.36
CA LYS A 210 -10.27 -22.95 -1.55
C LYS A 210 -10.90 -22.30 -0.32
N ASN A 211 -11.76 -21.31 -0.53
CA ASN A 211 -12.60 -20.73 0.50
C ASN A 211 -13.76 -21.68 0.85
N LYS A 212 -14.66 -21.24 1.75
CA LYS A 212 -15.84 -22.02 2.20
C LYS A 212 -16.78 -22.38 1.04
N ASP A 213 -16.81 -21.59 -0.02
CA ASP A 213 -17.63 -21.81 -1.22
C ASP A 213 -16.89 -22.61 -2.30
N GLY A 214 -15.72 -23.18 -1.98
CA GLY A 214 -14.91 -23.97 -2.90
C GLY A 214 -14.15 -23.16 -3.95
N LYS A 215 -14.18 -21.81 -3.90
CA LYS A 215 -13.51 -20.90 -4.84
C LYS A 215 -12.07 -20.62 -4.39
N GLN A 216 -11.13 -20.55 -5.33
CA GLN A 216 -9.75 -20.13 -5.07
C GLN A 216 -9.61 -18.64 -5.33
N LEU A 217 -9.79 -17.82 -4.30
CA LEU A 217 -9.77 -16.36 -4.41
C LEU A 217 -8.59 -15.75 -3.64
N ILE A 218 -7.99 -14.70 -4.18
CA ILE A 218 -6.96 -13.93 -3.49
C ILE A 218 -7.61 -13.22 -2.30
N GLY A 219 -7.16 -13.56 -1.10
CA GLY A 219 -7.60 -12.94 0.15
C GLY A 219 -6.78 -11.71 0.56
N GLY A 220 -7.06 -11.23 1.78
CA GLY A 220 -6.39 -10.07 2.38
C GLY A 220 -6.92 -8.73 1.87
N HIS A 221 -6.37 -7.64 2.41
CA HIS A 221 -6.91 -6.29 2.23
C HIS A 221 -6.11 -5.39 1.27
N CYS A 222 -5.02 -5.90 0.67
CA CYS A 222 -4.13 -5.08 -0.16
C CYS A 222 -4.14 -5.45 -1.65
N VAL A 223 -4.03 -6.73 -1.99
CA VAL A 223 -3.78 -7.15 -3.38
C VAL A 223 -4.93 -6.77 -4.31
N ILE A 224 -6.14 -7.26 -4.03
CA ILE A 224 -7.31 -6.98 -4.86
C ILE A 224 -7.64 -5.48 -4.91
N PRO A 225 -7.77 -4.74 -3.78
CA PRO A 225 -8.07 -3.32 -3.83
C PRO A 225 -7.03 -2.49 -4.60
N ASN A 226 -5.73 -2.80 -4.45
CA ASN A 226 -4.69 -2.09 -5.17
C ASN A 226 -4.72 -2.39 -6.68
N SER A 227 -5.07 -3.61 -7.09
CA SER A 227 -5.32 -3.92 -8.50
C SER A 227 -6.54 -3.19 -9.06
N VAL A 228 -7.58 -2.93 -8.26
CA VAL A 228 -8.70 -2.06 -8.67
C VAL A 228 -8.24 -0.62 -8.87
N ILE A 229 -7.39 -0.08 -7.99
CA ILE A 229 -6.78 1.24 -8.18
C ILE A 229 -6.00 1.28 -9.50
N LEU A 230 -5.16 0.27 -9.76
CA LEU A 230 -4.39 0.19 -11.00
C LEU A 230 -5.28 0.13 -12.25
N LYS A 231 -6.37 -0.65 -12.20
CA LYS A 231 -7.37 -0.72 -13.27
C LYS A 231 -8.03 0.64 -13.52
N ASN A 232 -8.41 1.35 -12.46
CA ASN A 232 -9.03 2.67 -12.55
C ASN A 232 -8.06 3.74 -13.09
N MET A 233 -6.75 3.49 -13.06
CA MET A 233 -5.74 4.31 -13.72
C MET A 233 -5.60 3.98 -15.23
N GLY A 234 -6.37 3.03 -15.76
CA GLY A 234 -6.34 2.61 -17.16
C GLY A 234 -5.35 1.47 -17.48
N HIS A 235 -4.72 0.87 -16.47
CA HIS A 235 -3.76 -0.23 -16.66
C HIS A 235 -4.45 -1.59 -16.52
N HIS A 236 -5.17 -1.98 -17.57
CA HIS A 236 -6.05 -3.16 -17.56
C HIS A 236 -5.32 -4.49 -17.51
N ASP A 237 -4.28 -4.72 -18.32
CA ASP A 237 -3.69 -6.06 -18.51
C ASP A 237 -3.19 -6.69 -17.20
N MET A 238 -2.37 -5.95 -16.45
CA MET A 238 -1.85 -6.41 -15.16
C MET A 238 -2.94 -6.53 -14.12
N ALA A 239 -3.86 -5.56 -14.07
CA ALA A 239 -4.91 -5.54 -13.07
C ALA A 239 -5.90 -6.70 -13.28
N ASP A 240 -6.35 -6.90 -14.51
CA ASP A 240 -7.35 -7.91 -14.85
C ASP A 240 -6.81 -9.32 -14.64
N TYR A 241 -5.52 -9.57 -14.90
CA TYR A 241 -4.89 -10.86 -14.57
C TYR A 241 -5.06 -11.23 -13.09
N VAL A 242 -4.85 -10.27 -12.19
CA VAL A 242 -5.04 -10.46 -10.74
C VAL A 242 -6.53 -10.56 -10.39
N LEU A 243 -7.37 -9.69 -10.96
CA LEU A 243 -8.79 -9.58 -10.63
C LEU A 243 -9.64 -10.78 -11.09
N ARG A 244 -9.12 -11.67 -11.94
CA ARG A 244 -9.75 -12.99 -12.20
C ARG A 244 -9.95 -13.79 -10.92
N TYR A 245 -9.04 -13.62 -9.96
CA TYR A 245 -9.07 -14.28 -8.66
C TYR A 245 -9.70 -13.43 -7.55
N ALA A 246 -10.38 -12.34 -7.90
CA ALA A 246 -11.12 -11.52 -6.93
C ALA A 246 -12.52 -12.09 -6.67
N ASP A 247 -12.96 -12.00 -5.42
CA ASP A 247 -14.38 -12.15 -5.05
C ASP A 247 -15.27 -11.16 -5.84
N GLU A 248 -16.47 -11.58 -6.22
CA GLU A 248 -17.44 -10.73 -6.94
C GLU A 248 -17.83 -9.47 -6.15
N SER A 249 -17.87 -9.55 -4.81
CA SER A 249 -18.10 -8.39 -3.94
C SER A 249 -17.02 -7.32 -4.13
N ASN A 250 -15.77 -7.71 -4.34
CA ASN A 250 -14.66 -6.79 -4.61
C ASN A 250 -14.76 -6.15 -6.01
N LYS A 251 -15.46 -6.81 -6.94
CA LYS A 251 -15.67 -6.29 -8.31
C LYS A 251 -16.72 -5.17 -8.36
N LYS A 252 -17.62 -5.05 -7.37
CA LYS A 252 -18.65 -4.00 -7.33
C LYS A 252 -18.08 -2.58 -7.17
N HIS A 253 -16.86 -2.45 -6.64
CA HIS A 253 -16.16 -1.16 -6.55
C HIS A 253 -15.45 -0.75 -7.85
N ILE A 254 -15.47 -1.60 -8.89
CA ILE A 254 -14.78 -1.38 -10.18
C ILE A 254 -15.63 -0.51 -11.13
N THR A 255 -16.94 -0.40 -10.93
CA THR A 255 -17.85 0.25 -11.90
C THR A 255 -18.18 1.72 -11.57
N GLY A 256 -17.37 2.40 -10.75
CA GLY A 256 -17.64 3.76 -10.28
C GLY A 256 -17.07 4.92 -11.10
N ALA A 257 -16.31 4.67 -12.17
CA ALA A 257 -15.76 5.71 -13.03
C ALA A 257 -16.37 5.61 -14.43
N LYS A 258 -17.55 6.20 -14.61
CA LYS A 258 -17.94 6.70 -15.94
C LYS A 258 -17.34 8.10 -16.08
N HIS A 259 -16.71 8.30 -17.23
CA HIS A 259 -15.99 9.49 -17.68
C HIS A 259 -16.63 10.82 -17.35
#